data_AF-W2E2S9-F1
#
_entry.id   AF-W2E2S9-F1
#
_cell.length_a   1.000
_cell.length_b   1.000
_cell.length_c   1.000
_cell.angle_alpha   90.00
_cell.angle_beta   90.00
_cell.angle_gamma   90.00
#
_symmetry.space_group_name_H-M   'P 1'
#
loop_
_entity.id
_entity.type
_entity.pdbx_description
1 polymer ?
#
loop_
_entity_poly.entity_id
_entity_poly.type
_entity_poly.pdbx_seq_one_letter_code
_entity_poly.pdbx_strand_id
1 'polypeptide(L)'
;MKDPAIAAPSRSALNSAPPYPYQRCYCSQCGSALWVFSPEWPELPHPFASVIDTPLPVQPEHTHLMLGSKAPWVDVTLRKGDLQLDEYPEESIAEWHERHGVLR
;
A
#
# COMPACT_ATOMS: atom_id res chain seq x y z
N MET A 1 17.46 12.49 18.13
CA MET A 1 18.64 12.23 17.30
C MET A 1 18.25 12.54 15.87
N LYS A 2 18.66 13.70 15.34
CA LYS A 2 18.28 14.15 13.99
C LYS A 2 19.28 13.55 13.02
N ASP A 3 18.83 12.65 12.14
CA ASP A 3 19.72 12.16 11.07
C ASP A 3 20.00 13.29 10.06
N PRO A 4 21.28 13.51 9.71
CA PRO A 4 21.68 14.55 8.79
C PRO A 4 21.48 14.06 7.36
N ALA A 5 20.72 14.83 6.58
CA ALA A 5 20.75 14.85 5.12
C ALA A 5 20.72 13.48 4.40
N ILE A 6 19.53 12.92 4.23
CA ILE A 6 19.26 12.11 3.03
C ILE A 6 19.26 13.10 1.86
N ALA A 7 20.39 13.24 1.17
CA ALA A 7 20.47 14.02 -0.05
C ALA A 7 19.45 13.47 -1.07
N ALA A 8 18.61 14.33 -1.63
CA ALA A 8 17.69 13.93 -2.69
C ALA A 8 18.50 13.33 -3.86
N PRO A 9 18.13 12.14 -4.36
CA PRO A 9 18.89 11.50 -5.43
C PRO A 9 18.91 12.37 -6.68
N SER A 10 20.02 12.31 -7.42
CA SER A 10 20.15 13.04 -8.70
C SER A 10 19.10 12.55 -9.70
N ARG A 11 18.70 13.42 -10.64
CA ARG A 11 17.72 13.09 -11.69
C ARG A 11 18.14 11.88 -12.55
N SER A 12 19.44 11.60 -12.63
CA SER A 12 19.98 10.41 -13.29
C SER A 12 19.83 9.13 -12.46
N ALA A 13 19.88 9.22 -11.13
CA ALA A 13 19.67 8.08 -10.23
C ALA A 13 18.19 7.67 -10.13
N LEU A 14 17.26 8.60 -10.37
CA LEU A 14 15.82 8.30 -10.54
C LEU A 14 15.54 7.49 -11.81
N ASN A 15 16.44 7.50 -12.79
CA ASN A 15 16.26 6.83 -14.09
C ASN A 15 16.97 5.46 -14.18
N SER A 16 17.64 5.02 -13.12
CA SER A 16 18.17 3.66 -13.04
C SER A 16 17.03 2.68 -12.82
N ALA A 17 17.03 1.55 -13.55
CA ALA A 17 16.06 0.48 -13.27
C ALA A 17 16.18 0.10 -11.79
N PRO A 18 15.11 0.21 -11.00
CA PRO A 18 15.18 -0.10 -9.57
C PRO A 18 15.63 -1.55 -9.37
N PRO A 19 16.37 -1.86 -8.29
CA PRO A 19 16.82 -3.23 -7.99
C PRO A 19 15.66 -4.20 -7.78
N TYR A 20 14.46 -3.68 -7.61
CA TYR A 20 13.22 -4.42 -7.51
C TYR A 20 12.31 -3.98 -8.66
N PRO A 21 11.80 -4.92 -9.47
CA PRO A 21 11.15 -4.57 -10.71
C PRO A 21 9.69 -4.09 -10.53
N TYR A 22 9.32 -3.65 -9.32
CA TYR A 22 8.01 -3.06 -9.08
C TYR A 22 7.93 -1.64 -9.64
N GLN A 23 6.78 -1.28 -10.18
CA GLN A 23 6.49 0.06 -10.70
C GLN A 23 5.35 0.67 -9.91
N ARG A 24 5.46 1.98 -9.66
CA ARG A 24 4.39 2.78 -9.06
C ARG A 24 3.98 3.86 -10.06
N CYS A 25 2.71 3.91 -10.40
CA CYS A 25 2.18 4.91 -11.31
C CYS A 25 1.47 6.02 -10.54
N TYR A 26 1.71 7.26 -10.93
CA TYR A 26 1.11 8.45 -10.34
C TYR A 26 0.51 9.33 -11.43
N CYS A 27 -0.54 10.07 -11.11
CA CYS A 27 -1.10 11.08 -12.01
C CYS A 27 -0.08 12.20 -12.25
N SER A 28 0.21 12.52 -13.51
CA SER A 28 1.18 13.56 -13.88
C SER A 28 0.72 14.99 -13.54
N GLN A 29 -0.56 15.20 -13.30
CA GLN A 29 -1.13 16.51 -13.01
C GLN A 29 -1.19 16.81 -11.50
N CYS A 30 -1.58 15.83 -10.69
CA CYS A 30 -1.81 16.03 -9.25
C CYS A 30 -0.95 15.14 -8.33
N GLY A 31 -0.20 14.18 -8.87
CA GLY A 31 0.65 13.29 -8.09
C GLY A 31 -0.08 12.17 -7.34
N SER A 32 -1.40 12.02 -7.49
CA SER A 32 -2.15 10.92 -6.86
C SER A 32 -1.62 9.56 -7.28
N ALA A 33 -1.49 8.63 -6.33
CA ALA A 33 -1.12 7.25 -6.62
C ALA A 33 -2.24 6.53 -7.35
N LEU A 34 -1.91 5.85 -8.46
CA LEU A 34 -2.89 5.20 -9.34
C LEU A 34 -2.88 3.68 -9.18
N TRP A 35 -1.72 3.07 -9.38
CA TRP A 35 -1.56 1.62 -9.27
C TRP A 35 -0.11 1.22 -9.00
N VAL A 36 0.06 -0.02 -8.55
CA VAL A 36 1.35 -0.70 -8.41
C VAL A 36 1.36 -1.94 -9.31
N PHE A 37 2.52 -2.21 -9.91
CA PHE A 37 2.78 -3.39 -10.74
C PHE A 37 4.01 -4.12 -10.23
N SER A 38 4.00 -5.45 -10.29
CA SER A 38 5.19 -6.30 -10.11
C SER A 38 5.21 -7.33 -11.23
N PRO A 39 6.36 -7.57 -11.90
CA PRO A 39 6.46 -8.64 -12.89
C PRO A 39 6.45 -10.04 -12.27
N GLU A 40 6.51 -10.16 -10.93
CA GLU A 40 6.30 -11.43 -10.25
C GLU A 40 4.84 -11.90 -10.36
N TRP A 41 3.90 -10.94 -10.51
CA TRP A 41 2.47 -11.17 -10.69
C TRP A 41 1.93 -10.29 -11.84
N PRO A 42 2.37 -10.55 -13.08
CA PRO A 42 2.11 -9.65 -14.21
C PRO A 42 0.62 -9.52 -14.57
N GLU A 43 -0.19 -10.49 -14.18
CA GLU A 43 -1.64 -10.52 -14.37
C GLU A 43 -2.42 -9.72 -13.32
N LEU A 44 -1.78 -9.25 -12.24
CA LEU A 44 -2.40 -8.52 -11.15
C LEU A 44 -1.93 -7.05 -11.13
N PRO A 45 -2.56 -6.14 -11.89
CA PRO A 45 -2.42 -4.71 -11.61
C PRO A 45 -3.09 -4.40 -10.26
N HIS A 46 -2.38 -3.74 -9.36
CA HIS A 46 -2.86 -3.43 -8.00
C HIS A 46 -3.30 -1.95 -7.94
N PRO A 47 -4.57 -1.60 -8.25
CA PRO A 47 -5.05 -0.23 -8.17
C PRO A 47 -5.16 0.24 -6.71
N PHE A 48 -4.97 1.53 -6.47
CA PHE A 48 -5.34 2.14 -5.20
C PHE A 48 -6.86 2.31 -5.10
N ALA A 49 -7.44 2.14 -3.92
CA ALA A 49 -8.88 2.34 -3.71
C ALA A 49 -9.37 3.74 -4.15
N SER A 50 -8.50 4.75 -4.08
CA SER A 50 -8.79 6.13 -4.51
C SER A 50 -9.01 6.30 -6.01
N VAL A 51 -8.66 5.32 -6.85
CA VAL A 51 -8.94 5.37 -8.29
C VAL A 51 -10.18 4.58 -8.70
N ILE A 52 -10.88 3.98 -7.74
CA ILE A 52 -12.15 3.31 -7.97
C ILE A 52 -13.28 4.33 -7.79
N ASP A 53 -14.02 4.60 -8.85
CA ASP A 53 -15.11 5.58 -8.90
C ASP A 53 -16.51 4.96 -8.75
N THR A 54 -16.56 3.65 -8.54
CA THR A 54 -17.80 2.92 -8.24
C THR A 54 -17.97 2.70 -6.74
N PRO A 55 -19.22 2.60 -6.25
CA PRO A 55 -19.46 2.27 -4.85
C PRO A 55 -18.81 0.92 -4.46
N LEU A 56 -17.97 0.97 -3.43
CA LEU A 56 -17.37 -0.23 -2.83
C LEU A 56 -18.25 -0.75 -1.68
N PRO A 57 -18.31 -2.07 -1.45
CA PRO A 57 -19.00 -2.62 -0.30
C PRO A 57 -18.32 -2.18 0.99
N VAL A 58 -19.09 -2.13 2.08
CA VAL A 58 -18.53 -1.94 3.43
C VAL A 58 -17.81 -3.23 3.83
N GLN A 59 -16.53 -3.11 4.17
CA GLN A 59 -15.71 -4.19 4.67
C GLN A 59 -16.20 -4.68 6.05
N PRO A 60 -16.27 -6.01 6.27
CA PRO A 60 -16.66 -6.59 7.56
C PRO A 60 -15.59 -6.42 8.66
N GLU A 61 -14.33 -6.21 8.28
CA GLU A 61 -13.16 -6.18 9.17
C GLU A 61 -12.12 -5.17 8.63
N HIS A 62 -11.29 -4.61 9.51
CA HIS A 62 -10.12 -3.81 9.13
C HIS A 62 -8.84 -4.43 9.71
N THR A 63 -7.79 -4.39 8.90
CA THR A 63 -6.42 -4.76 9.30
C THR A 63 -5.52 -3.54 9.14
N HIS A 64 -4.84 -3.16 10.22
CA HIS A 64 -3.85 -2.10 10.27
C HIS A 64 -2.47 -2.75 10.26
N LEU A 65 -1.77 -2.68 9.12
CA LEU A 65 -0.45 -3.27 8.89
C LEU A 65 0.64 -2.22 8.80
N MET A 66 1.90 -2.63 8.96
CA MET A 66 3.08 -1.75 8.95
C MET A 66 3.08 -0.68 10.05
N LEU A 67 2.43 -0.95 11.19
CA LEU A 67 2.38 0.01 12.31
C LEU A 67 3.76 0.25 12.95
N GLY A 68 4.72 -0.67 12.80
CA GLY A 68 6.10 -0.48 13.27
C GLY A 68 6.85 0.60 12.48
N SER A 69 6.43 0.86 11.23
CA SER A 69 7.01 1.90 10.36
C SER A 69 6.25 3.24 10.42
N LYS A 70 5.17 3.31 11.19
CA LYS A 70 4.35 4.51 11.35
C LYS A 70 5.13 5.58 12.13
N ALA A 71 5.00 6.84 11.71
CA ALA A 71 5.60 7.94 12.44
C ALA A 71 5.00 8.09 13.86
N PRO A 72 5.79 8.34 14.92
CA PRO A 72 5.32 8.34 16.30
C PRO A 72 4.20 9.34 16.63
N TRP A 73 4.06 10.40 15.83
CA TRP A 73 3.09 11.47 16.05
C TRP A 73 1.75 11.27 15.32
N VAL A 74 1.59 10.18 14.57
CA VAL A 74 0.35 9.89 13.87
C VAL A 74 -0.51 9.06 14.83
N ASP A 75 -1.81 9.32 14.94
CA ASP A 75 -2.73 8.45 15.69
C ASP A 75 -3.27 7.32 14.79
N VAL A 76 -3.64 6.17 15.37
CA VAL A 76 -4.32 5.09 14.63
C VAL A 76 -5.79 5.10 15.01
N THR A 77 -6.68 5.22 14.02
CA THR A 77 -8.12 5.13 14.24
C THR A 77 -8.55 3.66 14.22
N LEU A 78 -8.80 3.11 15.40
CA LEU A 78 -9.15 1.69 15.57
C LEU A 78 -10.63 1.52 15.88
N ARG A 79 -11.21 0.43 15.38
CA ARG A 79 -12.53 -0.06 15.80
C ARG A 79 -12.36 -1.34 16.63
N LYS A 80 -13.40 -1.69 17.40
CA LYS A 80 -13.42 -2.94 18.15
C LYS A 80 -13.32 -4.11 17.18
N GLY A 81 -12.28 -4.94 17.36
CA GLY A 81 -12.03 -6.11 16.53
C GLY A 81 -11.05 -5.90 15.39
N ASP A 82 -10.56 -4.66 15.18
CA ASP A 82 -9.54 -4.41 14.16
C ASP A 82 -8.21 -5.10 14.52
N LEU A 83 -7.59 -5.74 13.53
CA LEU A 83 -6.28 -6.37 13.67
C LEU A 83 -5.17 -5.30 13.55
N GLN A 84 -4.16 -5.39 14.40
CA GLN A 84 -3.02 -4.48 14.41
C GLN A 84 -1.73 -5.27 14.30
N LEU A 85 -0.89 -4.91 13.32
CA LEU A 85 0.35 -5.59 13.02
C LEU A 85 1.45 -4.57 12.78
N ASP A 86 2.61 -4.80 13.40
CA ASP A 86 3.79 -3.95 13.20
C ASP A 86 4.35 -4.10 11.78
N GLU A 87 4.17 -5.27 11.17
CA GLU A 87 4.62 -5.66 9.84
C GLU A 87 3.46 -6.21 8.99
N TYR A 88 3.76 -6.85 7.86
CA TYR A 88 2.76 -7.52 7.03
C TYR A 88 2.14 -8.75 7.73
N PRO A 89 0.84 -9.03 7.49
CA PRO A 89 0.20 -10.28 7.93
C PRO A 89 0.77 -11.51 7.23
N GLU A 90 0.62 -12.68 7.87
CA GLU A 90 0.78 -13.97 7.19
C GLU A 90 -0.36 -14.24 6.19
N GLU A 91 -1.58 -13.82 6.54
CA GLU A 91 -2.76 -13.90 5.66
C GLU A 91 -2.63 -12.90 4.49
N SER A 92 -2.80 -13.40 3.27
CA SER A 92 -2.88 -12.58 2.06
C SER A 92 -4.24 -11.89 1.92
N ILE A 93 -4.29 -10.82 1.12
CA ILE A 93 -5.56 -10.14 0.84
C ILE A 93 -6.57 -11.07 0.12
N ALA A 94 -6.10 -12.05 -0.65
CA ALA A 94 -6.97 -13.03 -1.31
C ALA A 94 -7.61 -13.97 -0.29
N GLU A 95 -6.81 -14.54 0.61
CA GLU A 95 -7.29 -15.40 1.71
C GLU A 95 -8.25 -14.65 2.64
N TRP A 96 -7.97 -13.37 2.92
CA TRP A 96 -8.89 -12.51 3.66
C TRP A 96 -10.27 -12.43 2.97
N HIS A 97 -10.30 -12.22 1.64
CA HIS A 97 -11.58 -12.17 0.91
C HIS A 97 -12.30 -13.54 0.91
N GLU A 98 -11.56 -14.64 0.82
CA GLU A 98 -12.09 -16.01 0.93
C GLU A 98 -12.74 -16.25 2.30
N ARG A 99 -12.01 -15.97 3.39
CA ARG A 99 -12.49 -16.14 4.77
C ARG A 99 -13.75 -15.35 5.05
N HIS A 100 -13.87 -14.15 4.48
CA HIS A 100 -15.03 -13.28 4.65
C HIS A 100 -16.14 -13.51 3.61
N GLY A 101 -15.96 -14.42 2.65
CA GLY A 101 -16.97 -14.71 1.62
C GLY A 101 -17.29 -13.51 0.71
N VAL A 102 -16.29 -12.66 0.45
CA VAL A 102 -16.43 -11.43 -0.34
C VAL A 102 -15.70 -11.50 -1.69
N LEU A 103 -15.22 -12.68 -2.08
CA LEU A 103 -14.88 -12.97 -3.47
C LEU A 103 -16.15 -12.87 -4.33
N ARG A 104 -16.10 -12.04 -5.38
CA ARG A 104 -17.19 -11.94 -6.37
C ARG A 104 -17.01 -12.97 -7.47
#